data_AF-A0ABD3SFR3-F1
#
_entry.id   AF-A0ABD3SFR3-F1
#
_cell.length_a   1.000
_cell.length_b   1.000
_cell.length_c   1.000
_cell.angle_alpha   90.00
_cell.angle_beta   90.00
_cell.angle_gamma   90.00
#
_symmetry.space_group_name_H-M   'P 1'
#
loop_
_entity.id
_entity.type
_entity.pdbx_description
1 polymer ?
#
loop_
_entity_poly.entity_id
_entity_poly.type
_entity_poly.pdbx_seq_one_letter_code
_entity_poly.pdbx_strand_id
1 'polypeptide(L)'
;MASQPNDGSGVDRVLHDDDDDWSRVYFDIAIPSSPHTSEYAPLGRLTFRLVPPSHPHHLPLHASNLMSLASGDRRSLDSRATYVGCEFKHSPASVEDGSMRYRWAHVCDGHGRNGIRTISSEGVENSRDSSFSDPLRMRGCAHDCFGGVYYGIGYEEVLDRLHPWTDDPAILLTVPIHGPGAGTSKFSIVRVEESPKEWGVRLLHSSAVMGYLDCGADGSIGGVRSSGDDDDDGGTPMFSEDDGPVTAFEVLRAMARQRMGPPRIVGCGVSSIFVNRCA
;
A
#
# COMPACT_ATOMS: atom_id res chain seq x y z
N MET A 1 -57.98 -28.00 -2.80
CA MET A 1 -58.05 -26.85 -1.87
C MET A 1 -57.37 -27.24 -0.57
N ALA A 2 -56.63 -26.29 0.00
CA ALA A 2 -55.88 -26.33 1.27
C ALA A 2 -54.60 -27.20 1.27
N SER A 3 -53.44 -26.84 1.86
CA SER A 3 -52.72 -25.59 2.19
C SER A 3 -51.65 -25.94 3.24
N GLN A 4 -50.38 -25.56 2.98
CA GLN A 4 -49.25 -25.30 3.90
C GLN A 4 -48.62 -26.46 4.74
N PRO A 5 -47.43 -26.29 5.38
CA PRO A 5 -46.39 -25.20 5.33
C PRO A 5 -44.94 -25.71 5.02
N ASN A 6 -43.98 -24.87 4.62
CA ASN A 6 -42.88 -24.23 5.44
C ASN A 6 -42.01 -25.27 6.20
N ASP A 7 -40.68 -25.24 6.34
CA ASP A 7 -39.67 -24.19 6.28
C ASP A 7 -38.27 -24.84 6.49
N GLY A 8 -37.21 -24.10 6.16
CA GLY A 8 -35.91 -24.06 6.86
C GLY A 8 -35.12 -25.33 7.25
N SER A 9 -33.98 -25.53 6.59
CA SER A 9 -32.68 -25.67 7.28
C SER A 9 -31.59 -25.37 6.23
N GLY A 10 -30.93 -24.22 6.30
CA GLY A 10 -29.90 -23.97 7.32
C GLY A 10 -28.54 -24.23 6.68
N VAL A 11 -28.26 -23.59 5.54
CA VAL A 11 -26.88 -23.48 5.07
C VAL A 11 -26.31 -22.30 5.84
N ASP A 12 -25.76 -22.59 7.01
CA ASP A 12 -24.78 -21.72 7.65
C ASP A 12 -23.67 -21.49 6.63
N ARG A 13 -23.78 -20.40 5.87
CA ARG A 13 -22.62 -19.77 5.25
C ARG A 13 -21.81 -19.25 6.43
N VAL A 14 -20.93 -20.09 6.92
CA VAL A 14 -19.72 -19.65 7.62
C VAL A 14 -19.04 -18.72 6.65
N LEU A 15 -19.30 -17.42 6.79
CA LEU A 15 -18.47 -16.38 6.21
C LEU A 15 -17.13 -16.56 6.89
N HIS A 16 -16.18 -17.19 6.21
CA HIS A 16 -14.83 -17.30 6.72
C HIS A 16 -14.32 -15.87 6.96
N ASP A 17 -13.90 -15.60 8.20
CA ASP A 17 -12.97 -14.54 8.59
C ASP A 17 -11.63 -14.72 7.85
N ASP A 18 -11.62 -14.72 6.51
CA ASP A 18 -10.43 -14.81 5.66
C ASP A 18 -9.58 -13.52 5.69
N ASP A 19 -9.99 -12.53 6.50
CA ASP A 19 -9.27 -11.28 6.74
C ASP A 19 -8.18 -11.43 7.84
N ASP A 20 -8.16 -12.53 8.60
CA ASP A 20 -7.26 -12.72 9.76
C ASP A 20 -5.76 -12.87 9.39
N ASP A 21 -5.44 -13.27 8.15
CA ASP A 21 -4.03 -13.51 7.73
C ASP A 21 -3.39 -12.33 6.97
N TRP A 22 -4.12 -11.24 6.75
CA TRP A 22 -3.60 -10.11 5.98
C TRP A 22 -2.68 -9.24 6.82
N SER A 23 -1.41 -9.17 6.41
CA SER A 23 -0.47 -8.19 6.98
C SER A 23 -0.81 -6.80 6.46
N ARG A 24 -0.78 -5.80 7.34
CA ARG A 24 -0.96 -4.39 6.95
C ARG A 24 0.37 -3.67 7.01
N VAL A 25 0.66 -2.87 5.99
CA VAL A 25 1.79 -1.93 6.00
C VAL A 25 1.23 -0.52 5.96
N TYR A 26 1.75 0.35 6.83
CA TYR A 26 1.37 1.76 6.81
C TYR A 26 2.54 2.67 6.48
N PHE A 27 2.22 3.83 5.91
CA PHE A 27 3.13 4.93 5.63
C PHE A 27 2.50 6.23 6.11
N ASP A 28 3.12 6.89 7.07
CA ASP A 28 2.80 8.25 7.49
C ASP A 28 3.47 9.22 6.53
N ILE A 29 2.64 10.00 5.84
CA ILE A 29 3.05 10.92 4.80
C ILE A 29 3.08 12.34 5.37
N ALA A 30 4.11 13.08 5.00
CA ALA A 30 4.20 14.51 5.22
C ALA A 30 4.57 15.22 3.92
N ILE A 31 4.20 16.49 3.82
CA ILE A 31 4.53 17.37 2.69
C ILE A 31 5.33 18.58 3.19
N PRO A 32 6.20 19.19 2.36
CA PRO A 32 6.92 20.38 2.77
C PRO A 32 5.96 21.51 3.16
N SER A 33 6.17 22.16 4.31
CA SER A 33 5.34 23.27 4.78
C SER A 33 5.55 24.55 3.97
N SER A 34 6.75 24.71 3.40
CA SER A 34 7.16 25.85 2.58
C SER A 34 8.31 25.44 1.66
N PRO A 35 8.41 26.02 0.45
CA PRO A 35 9.50 25.72 -0.49
C PRO A 35 10.90 26.14 0.00
N HIS A 36 10.97 26.96 1.05
CA HIS A 36 12.23 27.50 1.58
C HIS A 36 12.63 26.90 2.93
N THR A 37 11.87 25.95 3.47
CA THR A 37 12.12 25.35 4.79
C THR A 37 12.28 23.85 4.68
N SER A 38 13.09 23.27 5.55
CA SER A 38 13.18 21.81 5.71
C SER A 38 12.05 21.23 6.57
N GLU A 39 11.05 22.04 6.92
CA GLU A 39 9.91 21.64 7.73
C GLU A 39 8.87 20.89 6.89
N TYR A 40 8.34 19.81 7.46
CA TYR A 40 7.30 19.00 6.85
C TYR A 40 6.06 19.04 7.73
N ALA A 41 4.91 19.33 7.12
CA ALA A 41 3.61 19.22 7.75
C ALA A 41 3.08 17.79 7.58
N PRO A 42 2.66 17.10 8.66
CA PRO A 42 2.04 15.79 8.56
C PRO A 42 0.77 15.90 7.70
N LEU A 43 0.63 14.98 6.74
CA LEU A 43 -0.51 14.95 5.83
C LEU A 43 -1.52 13.87 6.22
N GLY A 44 -1.05 12.68 6.57
CA GLY A 44 -1.90 11.57 6.97
C GLY A 44 -1.24 10.21 6.74
N ARG A 45 -1.96 9.14 7.07
CA ARG A 45 -1.52 7.75 6.98
C ARG A 45 -2.16 7.04 5.79
N LEU A 46 -1.34 6.29 5.06
CA LEU A 46 -1.80 5.33 4.05
C LEU A 46 -1.55 3.92 4.58
N THR A 47 -2.61 3.11 4.70
CA THR A 47 -2.50 1.71 5.14
C THR A 47 -2.85 0.78 3.98
N PHE A 48 -2.02 -0.22 3.73
CA PHE A 48 -2.18 -1.19 2.66
C PHE A 48 -2.30 -2.60 3.22
N ARG A 49 -3.28 -3.36 2.72
CA ARG A 49 -3.41 -4.80 2.97
C ARG A 49 -2.53 -5.56 1.99
N LEU A 50 -1.58 -6.35 2.49
CA LEU A 50 -0.68 -7.17 1.68
C LEU A 50 -1.23 -8.58 1.48
N VAL A 51 -1.06 -9.08 0.25
CA VAL A 51 -1.49 -10.43 -0.14
C VAL A 51 -0.90 -11.47 0.83
N PRO A 52 -1.73 -12.29 1.50
CA PRO A 52 -1.28 -13.16 2.57
C PRO A 52 -0.45 -14.33 2.03
N PRO A 53 0.43 -14.95 2.85
CA PRO A 53 1.29 -16.06 2.40
C PRO A 53 0.54 -17.27 1.85
N SER A 54 -0.68 -17.51 2.31
CA SER A 54 -1.58 -18.58 1.85
C SER A 54 -2.13 -18.34 0.44
N HIS A 55 -2.04 -17.11 -0.08
CA HIS A 55 -2.63 -16.75 -1.36
C HIS A 55 -1.84 -17.29 -2.56
N PRO A 56 -2.50 -17.84 -3.61
CA PRO A 56 -1.82 -18.37 -4.80
C PRO A 56 -1.01 -17.32 -5.56
N HIS A 57 -1.31 -16.03 -5.37
CA HIS A 57 -0.59 -14.90 -5.96
C HIS A 57 0.43 -14.20 -5.04
N HIS A 58 0.73 -14.76 -3.87
CA HIS A 58 1.72 -14.19 -2.94
C HIS A 58 3.16 -14.22 -3.47
N LEU A 59 3.88 -13.10 -3.37
CA LEU A 59 5.29 -12.98 -3.78
C LEU A 59 6.21 -12.83 -2.55
N PRO A 60 6.78 -13.94 -2.02
CA PRO A 60 7.36 -13.96 -0.68
C PRO A 60 8.60 -13.08 -0.51
N LEU A 61 9.52 -13.07 -1.49
CA LEU A 61 10.71 -12.22 -1.40
C LEU A 61 10.35 -10.73 -1.41
N HIS A 62 9.41 -10.35 -2.28
CA HIS A 62 8.97 -8.96 -2.42
C HIS A 62 8.20 -8.49 -1.19
N ALA A 63 7.27 -9.31 -0.69
CA ALA A 63 6.51 -9.03 0.52
C ALA A 63 7.44 -8.92 1.74
N SER A 64 8.38 -9.86 1.90
CA SER A 64 9.36 -9.84 2.99
C SER A 64 10.27 -8.62 2.94
N ASN A 65 10.73 -8.23 1.75
CA ASN A 65 11.54 -7.02 1.58
C ASN A 65 10.79 -5.77 1.98
N LEU A 66 9.57 -5.61 1.45
CA LEU A 66 8.69 -4.48 1.74
C LEU A 66 8.37 -4.38 3.23
N MET A 67 7.96 -5.50 3.86
CA MET A 67 7.64 -5.55 5.29
C MET A 67 8.87 -5.26 6.15
N SER A 68 10.03 -5.84 5.84
CA SER A 68 11.27 -5.60 6.59
C SER A 68 11.74 -4.15 6.54
N LEU A 69 11.54 -3.46 5.41
CA LEU A 69 11.85 -2.03 5.27
C LEU A 69 10.79 -1.16 5.95
N ALA A 70 9.52 -1.57 5.94
CA ALA A 70 8.45 -0.85 6.62
C ALA A 70 8.57 -0.95 8.14
N SER A 71 8.86 -2.13 8.70
CA SER A 71 9.05 -2.31 10.14
C SER A 71 10.26 -1.55 10.68
N GLY A 72 11.28 -1.36 9.84
CA GLY A 72 12.52 -0.71 10.24
C GLY A 72 13.32 -1.53 11.26
N ASP A 73 13.07 -2.84 11.38
CA ASP A 73 13.71 -3.75 12.36
C ASP A 73 15.24 -3.68 12.30
N ARG A 74 15.78 -3.34 11.13
CA ARG A 74 17.21 -3.29 10.86
C ARG A 74 17.79 -1.88 10.85
N ARG A 75 16.99 -0.85 11.16
CA ARG A 75 17.43 0.56 11.14
C ARG A 75 18.58 0.84 12.12
N SER A 76 18.66 0.10 13.22
CA SER A 76 19.75 0.20 14.21
C SER A 76 21.09 -0.31 13.67
N LEU A 77 21.06 -1.27 12.74
CA LEU A 77 22.25 -1.82 12.09
C LEU A 77 22.61 -1.07 10.81
N ASP A 78 21.59 -0.56 10.12
CA ASP A 78 21.72 0.17 8.87
C ASP A 78 20.62 1.23 8.79
N SER A 79 20.99 2.50 8.98
CA SER A 79 20.06 3.63 8.97
C SER A 79 19.27 3.77 7.66
N ARG A 80 19.75 3.17 6.56
CA ARG A 80 19.09 3.16 5.24
C ARG A 80 18.14 1.97 5.04
N ALA A 81 18.09 1.00 5.96
CA ALA A 81 17.19 -0.15 5.89
C ALA A 81 15.79 0.20 6.45
N THR A 82 15.17 1.24 5.89
CA THR A 82 13.83 1.71 6.26
C THR A 82 13.20 2.52 5.12
N TYR A 83 11.89 2.72 5.16
CA TYR A 83 11.22 3.70 4.32
C TYR A 83 11.16 5.11 4.91
N VAL A 84 11.44 5.28 6.21
CA VAL A 84 11.45 6.59 6.84
C VAL A 84 12.51 7.49 6.17
N GLY A 85 12.09 8.70 5.81
CA GLY A 85 12.88 9.68 5.08
C GLY A 85 12.90 9.50 3.56
N CYS A 86 12.31 8.41 3.03
CA CYS A 86 12.20 8.25 1.58
C CYS A 86 11.16 9.21 1.01
N GLU A 87 11.48 9.74 -0.17
CA GLU A 87 10.64 10.69 -0.89
C GLU A 87 9.92 10.03 -2.06
N PHE A 88 8.70 10.48 -2.29
CA PHE A 88 7.98 10.18 -3.51
C PHE A 88 8.48 11.09 -4.62
N LYS A 89 8.62 10.55 -5.83
CA LYS A 89 8.97 11.34 -7.00
C LYS A 89 7.99 12.50 -7.15
N HIS A 90 8.56 13.69 -7.21
CA HIS A 90 7.82 14.89 -7.55
C HIS A 90 7.73 15.00 -9.07
N SER A 91 6.52 14.99 -9.61
CA SER A 91 6.26 15.50 -10.93
C SER A 91 5.12 16.49 -10.84
N PRO A 92 5.24 17.69 -11.42
CA PRO A 92 4.08 18.52 -11.67
C PRO A 92 3.05 17.70 -12.45
N ALA A 93 1.76 17.92 -12.16
CA ALA A 93 0.65 17.21 -12.79
C ALA A 93 0.58 17.35 -14.33
N SER A 94 1.46 18.16 -14.93
CA SER A 94 1.71 18.26 -16.36
C SER A 94 3.21 18.25 -16.61
N VAL A 95 3.74 17.21 -17.26
CA VAL A 95 5.03 17.31 -17.95
C VAL A 95 4.77 18.07 -19.25
N GLU A 96 5.63 19.04 -19.59
CA GLU A 96 5.52 19.89 -20.79
C GLU A 96 5.50 19.11 -22.12
N ASP A 97 5.82 17.81 -22.10
CA ASP A 97 5.72 16.88 -23.22
C ASP A 97 4.32 16.23 -23.39
N GLY A 98 3.35 16.61 -22.55
CA GLY A 98 2.00 16.05 -22.54
C GLY A 98 1.86 14.70 -21.84
N SER A 99 2.92 14.17 -21.21
CA SER A 99 2.87 12.89 -20.51
C SER A 99 2.32 13.04 -19.07
N MET A 100 1.15 12.45 -18.83
CA MET A 100 0.40 12.53 -17.55
C MET A 100 0.74 11.39 -16.56
N ARG A 101 1.92 10.75 -16.68
CA ARG A 101 2.24 9.47 -16.03
C ARG A 101 2.18 9.49 -14.50
N TYR A 102 2.56 10.61 -13.88
CA TYR A 102 2.63 10.76 -12.43
C TYR A 102 1.30 11.11 -11.77
N ARG A 103 0.27 11.45 -12.56
CA ARG A 103 -1.06 11.72 -11.99
C ARG A 103 -1.64 10.45 -11.35
N TRP A 104 -1.34 9.27 -11.88
CA TRP A 104 -1.99 8.02 -11.46
C TRP A 104 -1.05 7.07 -10.73
N ALA A 105 0.21 7.45 -10.51
CA ALA A 105 1.18 6.65 -9.80
C ALA A 105 2.12 7.52 -8.94
N HIS A 106 2.18 7.24 -7.64
CA HIS A 106 3.14 7.85 -6.71
C HIS A 106 4.30 6.88 -6.50
N VAL A 107 5.49 7.23 -6.97
CA VAL A 107 6.66 6.34 -6.95
C VAL A 107 7.59 6.71 -5.80
N CYS A 108 7.91 5.78 -4.91
CA CYS A 108 8.93 5.93 -3.88
C CYS A 108 10.18 5.16 -4.30
N ASP A 109 11.32 5.83 -4.49
CA ASP A 109 12.56 5.17 -4.92
C ASP A 109 13.22 4.36 -3.77
N GLY A 110 12.86 4.65 -2.52
CA GLY A 110 13.50 4.07 -1.34
C GLY A 110 14.96 4.48 -1.20
N HIS A 111 15.70 3.86 -0.28
CA HIS A 111 17.13 4.11 -0.08
C HIS A 111 18.04 3.22 -0.94
N GLY A 112 17.49 2.41 -1.84
CA GLY A 112 18.25 1.45 -2.66
C GLY A 112 18.82 0.27 -1.88
N ARG A 113 18.36 0.05 -0.64
CA ARG A 113 18.77 -1.07 0.21
C ARG A 113 17.62 -2.01 0.50
N ASN A 114 17.91 -3.30 0.47
CA ASN A 114 16.95 -4.35 0.78
C ASN A 114 16.95 -4.69 2.28
N GLY A 115 15.74 -4.94 2.79
CA GLY A 115 15.51 -5.45 4.14
C GLY A 115 15.93 -6.91 4.28
N ILE A 116 15.85 -7.68 3.19
CA ILE A 116 16.20 -9.09 3.13
C ILE A 116 17.58 -9.35 2.49
N ARG A 117 18.03 -10.58 2.64
CA ARG A 117 19.10 -11.17 1.82
C ARG A 117 18.53 -12.37 1.08
N THR A 118 19.07 -12.64 -0.09
CA THR A 118 18.69 -13.79 -0.92
C THR A 118 19.92 -14.64 -1.20
N ILE A 119 19.70 -15.92 -1.45
CA ILE A 119 20.76 -16.85 -1.84
C ILE A 119 20.69 -16.98 -3.37
N SER A 120 21.81 -16.77 -4.05
CA SER A 120 21.90 -16.95 -5.49
C SER A 120 21.76 -18.42 -5.88
N SER A 121 21.57 -18.70 -7.18
CA SER A 121 21.58 -20.07 -7.71
C SER A 121 22.90 -20.81 -7.45
N GLU A 122 23.98 -20.08 -7.16
CA GLU A 122 25.30 -20.61 -6.85
C GLU A 122 25.50 -20.85 -5.33
N GLY A 123 24.47 -20.62 -4.51
CA GLY A 123 24.53 -20.79 -3.06
C GLY A 123 25.20 -19.63 -2.31
N VAL A 124 25.47 -18.51 -2.99
CA VAL A 124 26.12 -17.34 -2.40
C VAL A 124 25.08 -16.36 -1.87
N GLU A 125 25.28 -15.87 -0.65
CA GLU A 125 24.41 -14.85 -0.06
C GLU A 125 24.64 -13.49 -0.75
N ASN A 126 23.58 -12.93 -1.32
CA ASN A 126 23.62 -11.65 -2.00
C ASN A 126 23.77 -10.49 -1.01
N SER A 127 24.44 -9.42 -1.47
CA SER A 127 24.47 -8.16 -0.75
C SER A 127 23.07 -7.55 -0.65
N ARG A 128 22.85 -6.73 0.38
CA ARG A 128 21.60 -5.97 0.56
C ARG A 128 21.46 -4.81 -0.40
N ASP A 129 22.55 -4.44 -1.06
CA ASP A 129 22.56 -3.49 -2.17
C ASP A 129 22.25 -4.16 -3.52
N SER A 130 22.19 -5.49 -3.55
CA SER A 130 21.94 -6.25 -4.78
C SER A 130 20.44 -6.45 -5.01
N SER A 131 20.02 -6.30 -6.25
CA SER A 131 18.68 -6.69 -6.71
C SER A 131 18.45 -8.19 -6.53
N PHE A 132 17.20 -8.57 -6.28
CA PHE A 132 16.76 -9.97 -6.26
C PHE A 132 15.62 -10.22 -7.26
N SER A 133 15.41 -11.49 -7.59
CA SER A 133 14.29 -11.92 -8.43
C SER A 133 13.82 -13.31 -8.01
N ASP A 134 12.57 -13.65 -8.33
CA ASP A 134 11.98 -14.97 -8.09
C ASP A 134 11.28 -15.49 -9.36
N PRO A 135 12.05 -15.89 -10.39
CA PRO A 135 11.48 -16.21 -11.70
C PRO A 135 10.54 -17.41 -11.67
N LEU A 136 10.73 -18.36 -10.74
CA LEU A 136 9.84 -19.51 -10.61
C LEU A 136 8.49 -19.09 -10.05
N ARG A 137 8.47 -18.30 -8.97
CA ARG A 137 7.22 -17.84 -8.39
C ARG A 137 6.44 -16.93 -9.33
N MET A 138 7.13 -16.04 -10.04
CA MET A 138 6.52 -15.08 -10.97
C MET A 138 5.71 -15.74 -12.09
N ARG A 139 6.07 -16.96 -12.53
CA ARG A 139 5.30 -17.69 -13.57
C ARG A 139 3.88 -18.02 -13.13
N GLY A 140 3.67 -18.28 -11.84
CA GLY A 140 2.35 -18.64 -11.29
C GLY A 140 1.51 -17.43 -10.84
N CYS A 141 2.01 -16.22 -11.03
CA CYS A 141 1.33 -14.99 -10.59
C CYS A 141 1.27 -13.95 -11.71
N ALA A 142 1.38 -14.38 -12.97
CA ALA A 142 1.43 -13.51 -14.12
C ALA A 142 0.02 -13.19 -14.65
N HIS A 143 -0.20 -11.94 -15.01
CA HIS A 143 -1.44 -11.44 -15.58
C HIS A 143 -1.15 -10.65 -16.85
N ASP A 144 -1.85 -10.97 -17.93
CA ASP A 144 -1.72 -10.26 -19.18
C ASP A 144 -2.28 -8.84 -19.05
N CYS A 145 -1.55 -7.86 -19.57
CA CYS A 145 -2.02 -6.50 -19.74
C CYS A 145 -1.63 -6.01 -21.14
N PHE A 146 -2.39 -5.08 -21.71
CA PHE A 146 -2.26 -4.71 -23.13
C PHE A 146 -0.82 -4.26 -23.50
N GLY A 147 -0.05 -5.17 -24.11
CA GLY A 147 1.35 -4.97 -24.50
C GLY A 147 2.40 -5.55 -23.54
N GLY A 148 2.02 -6.34 -22.54
CA GLY A 148 2.96 -7.07 -21.67
C GLY A 148 2.29 -7.76 -20.48
N VAL A 149 3.02 -7.86 -19.36
CA VAL A 149 2.61 -8.66 -18.19
C VAL A 149 2.84 -7.86 -16.91
N TYR A 150 1.95 -8.06 -15.93
CA TYR A 150 2.18 -7.69 -14.53
C TYR A 150 2.05 -8.94 -13.65
N TYR A 151 2.47 -8.84 -12.39
CA TYR A 151 2.55 -9.98 -11.48
C TYR A 151 1.79 -9.74 -10.17
N GLY A 152 1.63 -10.78 -9.35
CA GLY A 152 1.01 -10.68 -8.02
C GLY A 152 -0.49 -10.89 -8.07
N ILE A 153 -1.24 -10.30 -7.14
CA ILE A 153 -2.72 -10.42 -7.11
C ILE A 153 -3.32 -9.75 -8.35
N GLY A 154 -4.36 -10.38 -8.92
CA GLY A 154 -5.03 -9.84 -10.09
C GLY A 154 -5.77 -8.54 -9.77
N TYR A 155 -5.76 -7.59 -10.69
CA TYR A 155 -6.49 -6.33 -10.52
C TYR A 155 -8.01 -6.57 -10.36
N GLU A 156 -8.60 -7.41 -11.21
CA GLU A 156 -10.02 -7.79 -11.10
C GLU A 156 -10.31 -8.50 -9.77
N GLU A 157 -9.37 -9.32 -9.29
CA GLU A 157 -9.49 -9.99 -7.99
C GLU A 157 -9.47 -9.00 -6.81
N VAL A 158 -8.75 -7.88 -6.94
CA VAL A 158 -8.81 -6.79 -5.96
C VAL A 158 -10.16 -6.08 -6.02
N LEU A 159 -10.68 -5.80 -7.23
CA LEU A 159 -12.00 -5.18 -7.39
C LEU A 159 -13.11 -6.04 -6.81
N ASP A 160 -13.10 -7.34 -7.09
CA ASP A 160 -14.08 -8.31 -6.56
C ASP A 160 -14.08 -8.35 -5.01
N ARG A 161 -12.95 -8.05 -4.38
CA ARG A 161 -12.84 -7.97 -2.92
C ARG A 161 -13.32 -6.63 -2.36
N LEU A 162 -13.17 -5.53 -3.09
CA LEU A 162 -13.52 -4.18 -2.62
C LEU A 162 -15.00 -3.84 -2.87
N HIS A 163 -15.51 -4.13 -4.07
CA HIS A 163 -16.86 -3.77 -4.51
C HIS A 163 -18.02 -4.28 -3.64
N PRO A 164 -17.92 -5.43 -2.93
CA PRO A 164 -18.99 -5.83 -2.01
C PRO A 164 -19.19 -4.86 -0.83
N TRP A 165 -18.20 -4.01 -0.54
CA TRP A 165 -18.14 -3.21 0.68
C TRP A 165 -18.07 -1.70 0.41
N THR A 166 -17.59 -1.28 -0.76
CA THR A 166 -17.39 0.12 -1.09
C THR A 166 -17.40 0.37 -2.60
N ASP A 167 -17.86 1.57 -3.00
CA ASP A 167 -17.71 2.13 -4.35
C ASP A 167 -16.33 2.82 -4.54
N ASP A 168 -15.43 2.69 -3.56
CA ASP A 168 -14.10 3.31 -3.60
C ASP A 168 -13.21 2.68 -4.67
N PRO A 169 -12.37 3.49 -5.33
CA PRO A 169 -11.53 2.97 -6.38
C PRO A 169 -10.41 2.05 -5.85
N ALA A 170 -10.05 1.04 -6.64
CA ALA A 170 -8.92 0.17 -6.32
C ALA A 170 -7.58 0.93 -6.45
N ILE A 171 -6.91 1.10 -5.30
CA ILE A 171 -5.60 1.72 -5.19
C ILE A 171 -4.57 0.66 -4.80
N LEU A 172 -3.61 0.43 -5.68
CA LEU A 172 -2.70 -0.71 -5.59
C LEU A 172 -1.33 -0.30 -5.06
N LEU A 173 -0.76 -1.15 -4.20
CA LEU A 173 0.64 -1.08 -3.84
C LEU A 173 1.44 -2.01 -4.74
N THR A 174 2.40 -1.46 -5.46
CA THR A 174 3.18 -2.22 -6.44
C THR A 174 4.67 -2.09 -6.22
N VAL A 175 5.42 -3.11 -6.64
CA VAL A 175 6.89 -3.08 -6.69
C VAL A 175 7.36 -3.39 -8.11
N PRO A 176 8.45 -2.77 -8.59
CA PRO A 176 9.00 -3.11 -9.90
C PRO A 176 9.57 -4.52 -9.88
N ILE A 177 9.29 -5.28 -10.95
CA ILE A 177 9.78 -6.65 -11.15
C ILE A 177 10.79 -6.72 -12.28
N HIS A 178 10.64 -5.86 -13.29
CA HIS A 178 11.60 -5.70 -14.37
C HIS A 178 12.05 -4.24 -14.48
N GLY A 179 13.24 -4.03 -15.06
CA GLY A 179 13.79 -2.70 -15.31
C GLY A 179 14.36 -2.01 -14.07
N PRO A 180 14.56 -0.68 -14.13
CA PRO A 180 15.22 0.08 -13.07
C PRO A 180 14.48 0.00 -11.72
N GLY A 181 15.19 -0.48 -10.70
CA GLY A 181 14.67 -0.65 -9.34
C GLY A 181 14.04 -2.03 -9.07
N ALA A 182 14.04 -2.95 -10.04
CA ALA A 182 13.60 -4.32 -9.82
C ALA A 182 14.36 -4.99 -8.66
N GLY A 183 13.61 -5.61 -7.75
CA GLY A 183 14.19 -6.28 -6.58
C GLY A 183 14.91 -5.34 -5.62
N THR A 184 14.49 -4.08 -5.52
CA THR A 184 15.05 -3.08 -4.59
C THR A 184 14.01 -2.62 -3.57
N SER A 185 14.32 -1.59 -2.79
CA SER A 185 13.37 -0.89 -1.91
C SER A 185 12.26 -0.15 -2.65
N LYS A 186 12.35 0.03 -3.97
CA LYS A 186 11.39 0.85 -4.72
C LYS A 186 9.97 0.29 -4.69
N PHE A 187 8.97 1.16 -4.55
CA PHE A 187 7.56 0.81 -4.69
C PHE A 187 6.76 1.94 -5.34
N SER A 188 5.54 1.66 -5.78
CA SER A 188 4.60 2.66 -6.30
C SER A 188 3.21 2.46 -5.73
N ILE A 189 2.46 3.55 -5.60
CA ILE A 189 1.02 3.54 -5.28
C ILE A 189 0.28 3.92 -6.56
N VAL A 190 -0.52 3.01 -7.10
CA VAL A 190 -1.12 3.14 -8.44
C VAL A 190 -2.64 3.21 -8.35
N ARG A 191 -3.23 4.21 -8.99
CA ARG A 191 -4.68 4.48 -9.02
C ARG A 191 -5.20 4.12 -10.40
N VAL A 192 -5.54 2.85 -10.61
CA VAL A 192 -5.83 2.30 -11.94
C VAL A 192 -7.13 2.87 -12.51
N GLU A 193 -8.21 2.93 -11.72
CA GLU A 193 -9.52 3.40 -12.17
C GLU A 193 -9.58 4.89 -12.49
N GLU A 194 -8.71 5.68 -11.85
CA GLU A 194 -8.61 7.11 -12.16
C GLU A 194 -7.84 7.43 -13.45
N SER A 195 -7.23 6.41 -14.06
CA SER A 195 -6.46 6.57 -15.29
C SER A 195 -7.34 6.52 -16.54
N PRO A 196 -6.91 7.16 -17.65
CA PRO A 196 -7.58 7.03 -18.93
C PRO A 196 -7.72 5.56 -19.32
N LYS A 197 -8.81 5.22 -20.02
CA LYS A 197 -9.10 3.83 -20.41
C LYS A 197 -8.00 3.21 -21.25
N GLU A 198 -7.27 4.02 -22.02
CA GLU A 198 -6.15 3.54 -22.85
C GLU A 198 -4.94 3.12 -22.02
N TRP A 199 -4.89 3.51 -20.75
CA TRP A 199 -3.84 3.21 -19.79
C TRP A 199 -4.27 2.07 -18.88
N GLY A 200 -5.30 2.26 -18.05
CA GLY A 200 -5.88 1.21 -17.20
C GLY A 200 -4.82 0.30 -16.56
N VAL A 201 -5.00 -1.02 -16.71
CA VAL A 201 -4.07 -2.05 -16.20
C VAL A 201 -2.67 -1.99 -16.81
N ARG A 202 -2.45 -1.26 -17.91
CA ARG A 202 -1.09 -1.06 -18.48
C ARG A 202 -0.21 -0.23 -17.56
N LEU A 203 -0.79 0.51 -16.62
CA LEU A 203 -0.03 1.16 -15.54
C LEU A 203 0.75 0.15 -14.68
N LEU A 204 0.31 -1.11 -14.65
CA LEU A 204 0.91 -2.18 -13.85
C LEU A 204 2.01 -2.94 -14.60
N HIS A 205 2.24 -2.61 -15.87
CA HIS A 205 3.23 -3.29 -16.71
C HIS A 205 4.59 -3.39 -16.01
N SER A 206 5.20 -4.59 -16.05
CA SER A 206 6.50 -4.87 -15.43
C SER A 206 6.57 -4.69 -13.90
N SER A 207 5.43 -4.60 -13.23
CA SER A 207 5.32 -4.47 -11.78
C SER A 207 4.60 -5.68 -11.17
N ALA A 208 4.76 -5.87 -9.87
CA ALA A 208 3.97 -6.79 -9.08
C ALA A 208 3.01 -6.02 -8.18
N VAL A 209 1.74 -6.42 -8.17
CA VAL A 209 0.73 -5.95 -7.21
C VAL A 209 0.90 -6.75 -5.92
N MET A 210 1.36 -6.05 -4.87
CA MET A 210 1.65 -6.63 -3.56
C MET A 210 0.45 -6.59 -2.63
N GLY A 211 -0.52 -5.72 -2.93
CA GLY A 211 -1.64 -5.42 -2.05
C GLY A 211 -2.44 -4.21 -2.54
N TYR A 212 -3.40 -3.79 -1.73
CA TYR A 212 -4.29 -2.67 -2.03
C TYR A 212 -4.51 -1.80 -0.79
N LEU A 213 -4.92 -0.56 -1.00
CA LEU A 213 -5.19 0.42 0.06
C LEU A 213 -6.41 0.00 0.90
N ASP A 214 -6.27 0.04 2.22
CA ASP A 214 -7.39 -0.14 3.14
C ASP A 214 -8.12 1.21 3.29
N CYS A 215 -9.13 1.45 2.46
CA CYS A 215 -9.90 2.71 2.48
C CYS A 215 -10.67 2.91 3.80
N GLY A 216 -10.95 1.83 4.53
CA GLY A 216 -11.58 1.87 5.85
C GLY A 216 -10.62 2.14 7.01
N ALA A 217 -9.30 2.20 6.75
CA ALA A 217 -8.33 2.61 7.76
C ALA A 217 -8.39 4.12 7.97
N ASP A 218 -8.44 4.55 9.23
CA ASP A 218 -8.30 5.96 9.58
C ASP A 218 -6.97 6.51 9.05
N GLY A 219 -7.04 7.57 8.25
CA GLY A 219 -5.86 8.26 7.71
C GLY A 219 -5.24 9.23 8.72
N SER A 220 -5.76 9.31 9.94
CA SER A 220 -5.11 10.03 11.03
C SER A 220 -3.74 9.43 11.38
N ILE A 221 -2.76 10.31 11.60
CA ILE A 221 -1.44 9.91 12.12
C ILE A 221 -1.59 9.79 13.63
N GLY A 222 -1.31 8.61 14.18
CA GLY A 222 -1.26 8.38 15.63
C GLY A 222 -2.40 7.57 16.23
N GLY A 223 -3.42 7.19 15.45
CA GLY A 223 -4.39 6.16 15.83
C GLY A 223 -4.99 6.34 17.22
N VAL A 224 -5.48 7.55 17.55
CA VAL A 224 -6.41 7.68 18.67
C VAL A 224 -7.76 7.27 18.13
N ARG A 225 -8.10 5.99 18.26
CA ARG A 225 -9.50 5.61 18.26
C ARG A 225 -10.11 6.36 19.44
N SER A 226 -10.90 7.39 19.19
CA SER A 226 -11.85 7.91 20.18
C SER A 226 -12.86 6.79 20.45
N SER A 227 -12.46 5.83 21.27
CA SER A 227 -13.39 5.06 22.06
C SER A 227 -14.09 6.08 22.95
N GLY A 228 -15.34 6.38 22.60
CA GLY A 228 -16.22 7.16 23.45
C GLY A 228 -16.30 6.50 24.82
N ASP A 229 -16.07 7.33 25.83
CA ASP A 229 -16.76 7.40 27.12
C ASP A 229 -15.81 8.15 28.07
N ASP A 230 -16.11 9.41 28.31
CA ASP A 230 -16.40 9.94 29.66
C ASP A 230 -16.42 11.47 29.61
N ASP A 231 -17.52 12.02 30.14
CA ASP A 231 -17.75 13.43 30.38
C ASP A 231 -16.56 14.07 31.12
N ASP A 232 -15.91 15.08 30.54
CA ASP A 232 -15.21 16.08 31.36
C ASP A 232 -15.15 17.45 30.70
N ASP A 233 -15.31 18.44 31.57
CA ASP A 233 -15.77 19.79 31.34
C ASP A 233 -14.59 20.75 31.07
N GLY A 234 -14.76 21.66 30.12
CA GLY A 234 -14.05 22.94 30.09
C GLY A 234 -12.63 23.00 29.51
N GLY A 235 -12.54 23.36 28.22
CA GLY A 235 -11.31 23.92 27.66
C GLY A 235 -11.24 23.93 26.14
N THR A 236 -12.02 24.79 25.48
CA THR A 236 -12.04 24.95 24.02
C THR A 236 -10.64 25.33 23.49
N PRO A 237 -9.96 24.50 22.68
CA PRO A 237 -8.88 24.97 21.83
C PRO A 237 -9.51 25.61 20.58
N MET A 238 -9.05 26.81 20.22
CA MET A 238 -9.35 27.42 18.92
C MET A 238 -8.66 26.65 17.79
N PHE A 239 -9.22 25.51 17.38
CA PHE A 239 -9.03 24.94 16.06
C PHE A 239 -10.39 24.38 15.63
N SER A 240 -10.84 24.76 14.44
CA SER A 240 -12.15 24.41 13.86
C SER A 240 -12.35 22.89 13.82
N GLU A 241 -13.33 22.40 14.58
CA GLU A 241 -13.72 20.98 14.74
C GLU A 241 -14.54 20.39 13.57
N ASP A 242 -14.52 21.02 12.39
CA ASP A 242 -15.40 20.64 11.26
C ASP A 242 -14.69 19.91 10.10
N ASP A 243 -13.38 19.66 10.23
CA ASP A 243 -12.65 18.79 9.31
C ASP A 243 -12.72 17.36 9.84
N GLY A 244 -13.57 16.53 9.24
CA GLY A 244 -13.67 15.10 9.55
C GLY A 244 -12.33 14.36 9.45
N PRO A 245 -12.26 13.08 9.89
CA PRO A 245 -11.01 12.32 9.87
C PRO A 245 -10.43 12.29 8.45
N VAL A 246 -9.17 12.71 8.33
CA VAL A 246 -8.46 12.73 7.04
C VAL A 246 -8.46 11.33 6.47
N THR A 247 -9.09 11.15 5.30
CA THR A 247 -9.18 9.86 4.63
C THR A 247 -7.89 9.56 3.86
N ALA A 248 -7.58 8.27 3.66
CA ALA A 248 -6.44 7.87 2.83
C ALA A 248 -6.54 8.42 1.39
N PHE A 249 -7.75 8.63 0.88
CA PHE A 249 -7.97 9.23 -0.43
C PHE A 249 -7.60 10.72 -0.47
N GLU A 250 -7.90 11.47 0.60
CA GLU A 250 -7.51 12.87 0.73
C GLU A 250 -5.99 13.02 0.81
N VAL A 251 -5.31 12.13 1.52
CA VAL A 251 -3.84 12.05 1.55
C VAL A 251 -3.29 11.89 0.13
N LEU A 252 -3.81 10.94 -0.67
CA LEU A 252 -3.36 10.73 -2.05
C LEU A 252 -3.66 11.92 -2.96
N ARG A 253 -4.86 12.51 -2.86
CA ARG A 253 -5.21 13.72 -3.61
C ARG A 253 -4.27 14.88 -3.27
N ALA A 254 -3.95 15.05 -1.99
CA ALA A 254 -3.03 16.09 -1.54
C ALA A 254 -1.59 15.84 -2.02
N MET A 255 -1.11 14.59 -1.96
CA MET A 255 0.18 14.19 -2.56
C MET A 255 0.24 14.52 -4.05
N ALA A 256 -0.85 14.31 -4.81
CA ALA A 256 -0.92 14.60 -6.23
C ALA A 256 -1.00 16.11 -6.57
N ARG A 257 -1.50 16.93 -5.65
CA ARG A 257 -1.75 18.37 -5.86
C ARG A 257 -0.67 19.28 -5.31
N GLN A 258 0.19 18.77 -4.42
CA GLN A 258 1.21 19.60 -3.78
C GLN A 258 2.15 20.21 -4.84
N ARG A 259 2.61 21.45 -4.59
CA ARG A 259 3.54 22.19 -5.47
C ARG A 259 4.85 22.58 -4.80
N MET A 260 5.01 22.30 -3.51
CA MET A 260 6.10 22.79 -2.68
C MET A 260 7.33 21.87 -2.67
N GLY A 261 7.15 20.59 -3.02
CA GLY A 261 8.23 19.60 -3.08
C GLY A 261 7.74 18.19 -2.76
N PRO A 262 8.57 17.16 -2.99
CA PRO A 262 8.13 15.77 -2.91
C PRO A 262 7.50 15.42 -1.55
N PRO A 263 6.36 14.70 -1.53
CA PRO A 263 5.88 14.05 -0.31
C PRO A 263 6.96 13.11 0.25
N ARG A 264 7.02 12.99 1.57
CA ARG A 264 8.02 12.17 2.27
C ARG A 264 7.33 11.24 3.27
N ILE A 265 7.90 10.05 3.43
CA ILE A 265 7.52 9.11 4.47
C ILE A 265 8.20 9.55 5.78
N VAL A 266 7.42 9.93 6.79
CA VAL A 266 7.92 10.33 8.12
C VAL A 266 7.78 9.24 9.17
N GLY A 267 6.93 8.25 8.91
CA GLY A 267 6.73 7.05 9.72
C GLY A 267 6.28 5.90 8.84
N CYS A 268 6.60 4.67 9.22
CA CYS A 268 6.10 3.47 8.56
C CYS A 268 6.16 2.28 9.52
N GLY A 269 5.39 1.25 9.23
CA GLY A 269 5.40 0.03 10.05
C GLY A 269 4.56 -1.09 9.45
N VAL A 270 4.62 -2.23 10.13
CA VAL A 270 3.81 -3.42 9.82
C VAL A 270 2.90 -3.68 11.01
N SER A 271 1.61 -3.85 10.75
CA SER A 271 0.62 -4.30 11.72
C SER A 271 0.10 -5.64 11.27
N SER A 272 0.41 -6.70 12.01
CA SER A 272 -0.23 -8.01 11.85
C SER A 272 -1.44 -8.09 12.77
N ILE A 273 -2.57 -8.58 12.25
CA ILE A 273 -3.67 -9.03 13.11
C ILE A 273 -3.28 -10.43 13.59
N PHE A 274 -2.35 -10.54 14.54
CA PHE A 274 -2.29 -11.78 15.32
C PHE A 274 -3.47 -11.74 16.29
N VAL A 275 -4.60 -12.31 15.88
CA VAL A 275 -5.57 -12.80 16.87
C VAL A 275 -4.80 -13.85 17.66
N ASN A 276 -4.47 -13.55 18.92
CA ASN A 276 -3.95 -14.54 19.85
C ASN A 276 -4.96 -15.69 19.93
N ARG A 277 -4.78 -16.73 19.09
CA ARG A 277 -5.34 -18.04 19.36
C ARG A 277 -4.48 -18.64 20.47
N CYS A 278 -4.78 -18.23 21.70
CA CYS A 278 -4.37 -18.99 22.88
C CYS A 278 -4.84 -20.43 22.67
N ALA A 279 -3.88 -21.35 22.79
CA ALA A 279 -4.10 -22.79 22.84
C ALA A 279 -4.98 -23.19 24.04
#